data_AF-A0A660PUR2-F1
#
_entry.id   AF-A0A660PUR2-F1
#
_cell.length_a   1.000
_cell.length_b   1.000
_cell.length_c   1.000
_cell.angle_alpha   90.00
_cell.angle_beta   90.00
_cell.angle_gamma   90.00
#
_symmetry.space_group_name_H-M   'P 1'
#
loop_
_entity.id
_entity.type
_entity.pdbx_description
1 polymer ?
#
loop_
_entity_poly.entity_id
_entity_poly.type
_entity_poly.pdbx_seq_one_letter_code
_entity_poly.pdbx_strand_id
1 'polypeptide(L)'
;MLLGVYCFCVAMAHSLYNVLPKYNTGLSMRKRMTLRNSQIHSNGAQTIANSVSGTDDRKFEIDLVALVRLLLRRRRWIIGVVGVCGLLAVVVMLATPNVYTSRAVVLPSGKSDKFSALRAMAGITGGLGLDSDNSSALFPTVLQSNLIRDSLLAKRYQFTFESEPMDLSLPEYLGYDDPDRLRRTLSGMTSISSAALTGEINVAVETQYPEFSQALVSEYLDQLENYNLNNRRSEARERVRYLARETEERKQNLTAVEDSLYDFQSCNRNWASTTNPGILRELGRLKRDVEAKTQTYAFLLQEYEVAKLDVQKDVPIVRILDHASLPTRKSGPPRSITVLLTGFLSFVFTVLVIFAIDLVQRVVAGSDKLSVEALSTDLTEAFPRTSRLVKGATTDTSRETISVDS
;
A
#
# COMPACT_ATOMS: atom_id res chain seq x y z
N MET A 1 -4.46 -4.44 13.09
CA MET A 1 -5.48 -3.66 13.83
C MET A 1 -6.90 -4.19 13.63
N LEU A 2 -7.38 -4.44 12.39
CA LEU A 2 -8.75 -4.94 12.15
C LEU A 2 -9.07 -6.32 12.77
N LEU A 3 -8.13 -7.27 12.77
CA LEU A 3 -8.35 -8.60 13.38
C LEU A 3 -8.48 -8.57 14.91
N GLY A 4 -7.77 -7.67 15.59
CA GLY A 4 -7.81 -7.57 17.05
C GLY A 4 -9.15 -7.04 17.56
N VAL A 5 -9.73 -6.06 16.85
CA VAL A 5 -11.06 -5.51 17.17
C VAL A 5 -12.17 -6.54 16.89
N TYR A 6 -12.02 -7.35 15.84
CA TYR A 6 -12.98 -8.40 15.51
C TYR A 6 -13.01 -9.51 16.57
N CYS A 7 -11.84 -9.92 17.06
CA CYS A 7 -11.74 -10.96 18.10
C CYS A 7 -12.31 -10.48 19.44
N PHE A 8 -12.13 -9.20 19.78
CA PHE A 8 -12.69 -8.60 20.99
C PHE A 8 -14.22 -8.44 20.93
N CYS A 9 -14.79 -8.11 19.76
CA CYS A 9 -16.24 -8.08 19.55
C CYS A 9 -16.90 -9.47 19.71
N VAL A 10 -16.23 -10.54 19.26
CA VAL A 10 -16.73 -11.92 19.42
C VAL A 10 -16.67 -12.36 20.88
N ALA A 11 -15.61 -12.02 21.61
CA ALA A 11 -15.50 -12.30 23.04
C ALA A 11 -16.56 -11.57 23.88
N MET A 12 -16.88 -10.32 23.51
CA MET A 12 -17.90 -9.52 24.18
C MET A 12 -19.33 -10.00 23.86
N ALA A 13 -19.57 -10.53 22.66
CA ALA A 13 -20.85 -11.18 22.30
C ALA A 13 -21.11 -12.45 23.13
N HIS A 14 -20.06 -13.22 23.44
CA HIS A 14 -20.16 -14.40 24.30
C HIS A 14 -20.43 -14.03 25.77
N SER A 15 -19.89 -12.91 26.24
CA SER A 15 -20.16 -12.37 27.57
C SER A 15 -21.59 -11.81 27.70
N LEU A 16 -22.14 -11.24 26.62
CA LEU A 16 -23.50 -10.67 26.59
C LEU A 16 -24.63 -11.70 26.52
N TYR A 17 -24.36 -12.93 26.07
CA TYR A 17 -25.33 -14.04 26.14
C TYR A 17 -25.72 -14.37 27.60
N ASN A 18 -24.82 -14.10 28.55
CA ASN A 18 -25.01 -14.40 29.98
C ASN A 18 -25.75 -13.29 30.78
N VAL A 19 -26.07 -12.15 30.16
CA VAL A 19 -26.63 -10.95 30.85
C VAL A 19 -27.99 -10.53 30.27
N LEU A 20 -28.84 -11.49 29.90
CA LEU A 20 -30.25 -11.22 29.59
C LEU A 20 -31.12 -11.44 30.85
N PRO A 21 -31.87 -10.42 31.33
CA PRO A 21 -32.80 -10.61 32.44
C PRO A 21 -34.00 -11.45 31.97
N LYS A 22 -34.26 -12.56 32.68
CA LYS A 22 -35.54 -13.29 32.61
C LYS A 22 -36.67 -12.31 32.97
N TYR A 23 -37.45 -11.85 32.00
CA TYR A 23 -38.65 -11.06 32.26
C TYR A 23 -39.91 -11.92 32.19
N ASN A 24 -40.56 -11.94 33.35
CA ASN A 24 -41.80 -12.61 33.71
C ASN A 24 -42.98 -12.07 32.86
N THR A 25 -43.81 -12.96 32.33
CA THR A 25 -45.01 -12.64 31.55
C THR A 25 -46.13 -12.15 32.45
N GLY A 26 -46.31 -10.82 32.55
CA GLY A 26 -47.48 -10.19 33.15
C GLY A 26 -48.45 -9.70 32.07
N LEU A 27 -49.49 -10.49 31.80
CA LEU A 27 -50.55 -10.18 30.83
C LEU A 27 -51.57 -9.22 31.48
N SER A 28 -51.65 -7.95 31.05
CA SER A 28 -52.73 -7.04 31.47
C SER A 28 -53.85 -7.01 30.41
N MET A 29 -54.99 -7.63 30.71
CA MET A 29 -56.25 -7.46 29.96
C MET A 29 -56.83 -6.05 30.16
N ARG A 30 -57.39 -5.46 29.09
CA ARG A 30 -58.44 -4.44 29.18
C ARG A 30 -59.62 -4.75 28.24
N LYS A 31 -60.79 -4.88 28.89
CA LYS A 31 -62.19 -4.55 28.50
C LYS A 31 -62.87 -5.19 27.26
N ARG A 32 -63.71 -6.20 27.57
CA ARG A 32 -65.16 -6.40 27.24
C ARG A 32 -65.89 -5.14 26.71
N MET A 33 -66.98 -5.15 25.93
CA MET A 33 -67.98 -6.13 25.45
C MET A 33 -68.99 -5.29 24.62
N THR A 34 -69.61 -5.78 23.54
CA THR A 34 -71.06 -6.07 23.49
C THR A 34 -71.42 -6.92 22.27
N LEU A 35 -72.22 -7.97 22.51
CA LEU A 35 -72.87 -8.83 21.52
C LEU A 35 -74.12 -8.15 20.94
N ARG A 36 -74.43 -8.43 19.67
CA ARG A 36 -75.83 -8.62 19.24
C ARG A 36 -75.91 -9.67 18.14
N ASN A 37 -76.81 -10.62 18.39
CA ASN A 37 -77.13 -11.83 17.66
C ASN A 37 -78.13 -11.54 16.53
N SER A 38 -78.05 -12.22 15.39
CA SER A 38 -79.22 -12.54 14.56
C SER A 38 -78.99 -13.80 13.73
N GLN A 39 -80.07 -14.54 13.53
CA GLN A 39 -80.12 -15.96 13.24
C GLN A 39 -79.89 -16.38 11.77
N ILE A 40 -79.36 -17.60 11.64
CA ILE A 40 -79.80 -18.75 10.83
C ILE A 40 -80.29 -18.45 9.40
N HIS A 41 -79.64 -19.05 8.39
CA HIS A 41 -80.30 -20.00 7.49
C HIS A 41 -79.28 -20.95 6.83
N SER A 42 -79.68 -22.21 6.75
CA SER A 42 -79.02 -23.35 6.12
C SER A 42 -79.08 -23.28 4.59
N ASN A 43 -78.10 -23.92 3.96
CA ASN A 43 -78.04 -24.60 2.64
C ASN A 43 -76.65 -24.30 2.07
N GLY A 44 -75.74 -25.26 1.92
CA GLY A 44 -75.90 -26.44 1.07
C GLY A 44 -74.81 -26.35 0.01
N ALA A 45 -73.75 -27.15 0.22
CA ALA A 45 -72.74 -27.62 -0.73
C ALA A 45 -72.62 -26.88 -2.08
N GLN A 46 -71.53 -26.13 -2.27
CA GLN A 46 -70.75 -26.05 -3.52
C GLN A 46 -69.60 -25.03 -3.36
N THR A 47 -68.55 -25.38 -2.61
CA THR A 47 -67.25 -24.69 -2.72
C THR A 47 -66.12 -25.63 -2.31
N ILE A 48 -66.00 -26.76 -3.01
CA ILE A 48 -64.83 -27.65 -2.94
C ILE A 48 -64.25 -27.72 -4.37
N ALA A 49 -63.69 -26.61 -4.84
CA ALA A 49 -62.98 -26.55 -6.12
C ALA A 49 -62.10 -25.30 -6.25
N ASN A 50 -61.43 -24.84 -5.18
CA ASN A 50 -60.51 -23.70 -5.26
C ASN A 50 -59.41 -23.71 -4.18
N SER A 51 -58.85 -24.87 -3.85
CA SER A 51 -57.78 -25.00 -2.84
C SER A 51 -56.52 -25.66 -3.37
N VAL A 52 -56.12 -25.40 -4.62
CA VAL A 52 -54.80 -25.82 -5.14
C VAL A 52 -54.28 -24.80 -6.16
N SER A 53 -53.90 -23.62 -5.68
CA SER A 53 -53.00 -22.69 -6.39
C SER A 53 -52.70 -21.47 -5.52
N GLY A 54 -51.95 -21.71 -4.46
CA GLY A 54 -51.34 -20.67 -3.65
C GLY A 54 -49.92 -21.09 -3.32
N THR A 55 -49.01 -21.02 -4.30
CA THR A 55 -47.59 -20.87 -3.98
C THR A 55 -47.48 -19.56 -3.23
N ASP A 56 -47.46 -19.66 -1.91
CA ASP A 56 -47.28 -18.58 -0.95
C ASP A 56 -45.89 -17.98 -1.22
N ASP A 57 -45.83 -17.07 -2.19
CA ASP A 57 -44.68 -16.28 -2.56
C ASP A 57 -44.42 -15.32 -1.41
N ARG A 58 -43.88 -15.86 -0.30
CA ARG A 58 -43.50 -15.12 0.90
C ARG A 58 -42.33 -14.22 0.55
N LYS A 59 -42.64 -13.13 -0.14
CA LYS A 59 -41.75 -12.00 -0.29
C LYS A 59 -41.43 -11.55 1.12
N PHE A 60 -40.18 -11.75 1.53
CA PHE A 60 -39.62 -11.10 2.69
C PHE A 60 -39.61 -9.59 2.40
N GLU A 61 -40.76 -8.95 2.56
CA GLU A 61 -40.85 -7.50 2.57
C GLU A 61 -40.13 -7.04 3.84
N ILE A 62 -38.87 -6.65 3.66
CA ILE A 62 -38.10 -6.00 4.71
C ILE A 62 -38.75 -4.64 4.93
N ASP A 63 -39.69 -4.57 5.87
CA ASP A 63 -40.32 -3.33 6.25
C ASP A 63 -39.27 -2.42 6.91
N LEU A 64 -38.72 -1.49 6.12
CA LEU A 64 -37.74 -0.48 6.54
C LEU A 64 -38.25 0.32 7.74
N VAL A 65 -39.58 0.53 7.84
CA VAL A 65 -40.21 1.25 8.95
C VAL A 65 -40.22 0.39 10.23
N ALA A 66 -40.31 -0.93 10.12
CA ALA A 66 -40.16 -1.84 11.25
C ALA A 66 -38.72 -1.88 11.77
N LEU A 67 -37.73 -1.87 10.86
CA LEU A 67 -36.31 -1.82 11.22
C LEU A 67 -35.95 -0.54 11.99
N VAL A 68 -36.41 0.62 11.52
CA VAL A 68 -36.18 1.91 12.19
C VAL A 68 -36.82 1.94 13.59
N ARG A 69 -38.04 1.42 13.74
CA ARG A 69 -38.70 1.31 15.05
C ARG A 69 -37.96 0.37 16.00
N LEU A 70 -37.41 -0.74 15.50
CA LEU A 70 -36.60 -1.67 16.28
C LEU A 70 -35.31 -1.01 16.78
N LEU A 71 -34.61 -0.26 15.92
CA LEU A 71 -33.42 0.52 16.29
C LEU A 71 -33.74 1.56 17.36
N LEU A 72 -34.82 2.32 17.20
CA LEU A 72 -35.24 3.35 18.16
C LEU A 72 -35.60 2.76 19.53
N ARG A 73 -36.24 1.58 19.56
CA ARG A 73 -36.57 0.88 20.81
C ARG A 73 -35.33 0.43 21.57
N ARG A 74 -34.27 0.02 20.88
CA ARG A 74 -33.00 -0.43 21.48
C ARG A 74 -31.89 0.63 21.47
N ARG A 75 -32.20 1.91 21.22
CA ARG A 75 -31.21 3.00 21.07
C ARG A 75 -30.20 3.10 22.21
N ARG A 76 -30.61 2.83 23.46
CA ARG A 76 -29.71 2.91 24.64
C ARG A 76 -28.63 1.81 24.61
N TRP A 77 -28.96 0.63 24.09
CA TRP A 77 -28.01 -0.46 23.90
C TRP A 77 -27.04 -0.17 22.76
N ILE A 78 -27.55 0.34 21.63
CA ILE A 78 -26.73 0.72 20.48
C ILE A 78 -25.73 1.80 20.87
N ILE A 79 -26.21 2.86 21.55
CA ILE A 79 -25.35 3.95 22.03
C ILE A 79 -24.32 3.44 23.05
N GLY A 80 -24.71 2.53 23.95
CA GLY A 80 -23.78 1.92 24.92
C GLY A 80 -22.65 1.15 24.25
N VAL A 81 -22.96 0.24 23.32
CA VAL A 81 -21.97 -0.59 22.62
C VAL A 81 -21.04 0.28 21.75
N VAL A 82 -21.61 1.18 20.95
CA VAL A 82 -20.83 2.09 20.11
C VAL A 82 -19.97 3.02 20.96
N GLY A 83 -20.48 3.48 22.12
CA GLY A 83 -19.73 4.30 23.07
C GLY A 83 -18.54 3.57 23.68
N VAL A 84 -18.71 2.31 24.10
CA VAL A 84 -17.60 1.49 24.64
C VAL A 84 -16.55 1.21 23.57
N CYS A 85 -16.96 0.80 22.37
CA CYS A 85 -16.03 0.59 21.26
C CYS A 85 -15.30 1.88 20.85
N GLY A 86 -16.01 3.01 20.84
CA GLY A 86 -15.44 4.33 20.58
C GLY A 86 -14.42 4.75 21.64
N LEU A 87 -14.73 4.55 22.92
CA LEU A 87 -13.81 4.81 24.02
C LEU A 87 -12.53 3.97 23.89
N LEU A 88 -12.67 2.68 23.61
CA LEU A 88 -11.55 1.77 23.43
C LEU A 88 -10.69 2.18 22.23
N ALA A 89 -11.31 2.58 21.11
CA ALA A 89 -10.61 3.11 19.95
C ALA A 89 -9.83 4.38 20.28
N VAL A 90 -10.40 5.29 21.07
CA VAL A 90 -9.71 6.51 21.54
C VAL A 90 -8.51 6.16 22.42
N VAL A 91 -8.65 5.21 23.36
CA VAL A 91 -7.53 4.76 24.22
C VAL A 91 -6.38 4.20 23.38
N VAL A 92 -6.69 3.31 22.43
CA VAL A 92 -5.67 2.74 21.52
C VAL A 92 -5.03 3.84 20.66
N MET A 93 -5.81 4.83 20.22
CA MET A 93 -5.32 5.95 19.42
C MET A 93 -4.44 6.93 20.20
N LEU A 94 -4.65 7.06 21.51
CA LEU A 94 -3.77 7.85 22.38
C LEU A 94 -2.47 7.10 22.70
N ALA A 95 -2.47 5.76 22.64
CA ALA A 95 -1.29 4.93 22.86
C ALA A 95 -0.35 4.87 21.64
N THR A 96 -0.84 5.12 20.42
CA THR A 96 0.01 5.13 19.21
C THR A 96 0.81 6.44 19.10
N PRO A 97 2.14 6.38 18.89
CA PRO A 97 2.95 7.58 18.77
C PRO A 97 2.61 8.36 17.50
N ASN A 98 2.86 9.67 17.53
CA ASN A 98 2.72 10.51 16.36
C ASN A 98 3.91 10.30 15.43
N VAL A 99 3.67 10.25 14.12
CA VAL A 99 4.72 10.17 13.11
C VAL A 99 4.74 11.42 12.25
N TYR A 100 5.93 11.76 11.76
CA TYR A 100 6.22 12.92 10.91
C TYR A 100 6.97 12.45 9.67
N THR A 101 6.46 12.84 8.50
CA THR A 101 7.01 12.45 7.19
C THR A 101 7.81 13.61 6.61
N SER A 102 9.12 13.43 6.45
CA SER A 102 9.95 14.34 5.64
C SER A 102 9.92 13.89 4.18
N ARG A 103 9.97 14.85 3.24
CA ARG A 103 10.03 14.58 1.80
C ARG A 103 11.14 15.38 1.14
N ALA A 104 11.76 14.76 0.13
CA ALA A 104 12.63 15.40 -0.85
C ALA A 104 12.28 14.95 -2.25
N VAL A 105 12.52 15.83 -3.22
CA VAL A 105 12.28 15.59 -4.64
C VAL A 105 13.57 15.76 -5.42
N VAL A 106 13.89 14.74 -6.20
CA VAL A 106 15.13 14.66 -6.95
C VAL A 106 14.81 14.54 -8.43
N LEU A 107 15.49 15.37 -9.23
CA LEU A 107 15.41 15.32 -10.68
C LEU A 107 16.70 14.71 -11.26
N PRO A 108 16.60 13.62 -12.02
CA PRO A 108 17.70 13.09 -12.79
C PRO A 108 18.00 14.07 -13.94
N SER A 109 19.05 14.85 -13.79
CA SER A 109 19.53 15.79 -14.81
C SER A 109 20.81 15.24 -15.44
N GLY A 110 20.66 14.26 -16.32
CA GLY A 110 21.73 13.93 -17.25
C GLY A 110 21.91 15.09 -18.23
N LYS A 111 22.93 15.95 -18.06
CA LYS A 111 23.32 16.82 -19.17
C LYS A 111 23.66 15.92 -20.35
N SER A 112 23.00 16.16 -21.48
CA SER A 112 23.36 15.52 -22.74
C SER A 112 24.84 15.74 -23.00
N ASP A 113 25.60 14.65 -23.09
CA ASP A 113 27.04 14.74 -23.36
C ASP A 113 27.23 15.54 -24.64
N LYS A 114 28.13 16.53 -24.65
CA LYS A 114 28.42 17.34 -25.87
C LYS A 114 28.81 16.47 -27.07
N PHE A 115 29.23 15.24 -26.79
CA PHE A 115 29.49 14.20 -27.77
C PHE A 115 28.23 13.67 -28.45
N SER A 116 27.06 13.62 -27.78
CA SER A 116 25.78 13.29 -28.43
C SER A 116 25.37 14.38 -29.42
N ALA A 117 25.62 15.65 -29.10
CA ALA A 117 25.42 16.76 -30.05
C ALA A 117 26.38 16.70 -31.25
N LEU A 118 27.62 16.27 -31.05
CA LEU A 118 28.58 16.07 -32.12
C LEU A 118 28.22 14.85 -33.00
N ARG A 119 27.76 13.74 -32.41
CA ARG A 119 27.20 12.58 -33.13
C ARG A 119 25.96 12.94 -33.95
N ALA A 120 25.11 13.83 -33.43
CA ALA A 120 23.96 14.38 -34.14
C ALA A 120 24.39 15.24 -35.34
N MET A 121 25.42 16.06 -35.20
CA MET A 121 25.98 16.79 -36.35
C MET A 121 26.68 15.89 -37.37
N ALA A 122 27.26 14.76 -36.94
CA ALA A 122 27.87 13.77 -37.82
C ALA A 122 26.87 12.84 -38.54
N GLY A 123 25.56 12.97 -38.26
CA GLY A 123 24.51 12.15 -38.88
C GLY A 123 24.49 10.68 -38.44
N ILE A 124 25.19 10.33 -37.34
CA ILE A 124 25.36 8.95 -36.85
C ILE A 124 24.19 8.52 -35.94
N THR A 125 23.22 9.40 -35.68
CA THR A 125 22.14 9.23 -34.69
C THR A 125 21.02 8.24 -35.05
N GLY A 126 21.16 7.46 -36.13
CA GLY A 126 20.00 6.78 -36.74
C GLY A 126 19.87 5.27 -36.59
N GLY A 127 20.84 4.52 -36.04
CA GLY A 127 20.86 3.06 -36.29
C GLY A 127 21.18 2.11 -35.12
N LEU A 128 21.67 2.62 -33.99
CA LEU A 128 22.05 1.78 -32.86
C LEU A 128 21.51 2.45 -31.60
N GLY A 129 20.49 1.85 -30.98
CA GLY A 129 19.81 2.31 -29.77
C GLY A 129 20.72 2.29 -28.53
N LEU A 130 21.87 2.95 -28.61
CA LEU A 130 22.86 3.15 -27.56
C LEU A 130 22.66 4.50 -26.85
N ASP A 131 21.43 5.04 -26.90
CA ASP A 131 21.10 6.29 -26.22
C ASP A 131 20.50 6.01 -24.83
N SER A 132 21.10 6.69 -23.85
CA SER A 132 20.67 6.90 -22.45
C SER A 132 21.23 5.95 -21.37
N ASP A 133 22.52 6.11 -21.07
CA ASP A 133 23.09 5.77 -19.74
C ASP A 133 22.48 6.58 -18.57
N ASN A 134 21.52 7.47 -18.83
CA ASN A 134 20.77 8.20 -17.79
C ASN A 134 19.40 7.55 -17.57
N SER A 135 19.41 6.32 -17.08
CA SER A 135 18.19 5.68 -16.60
C SER A 135 17.82 6.28 -15.24
N SER A 136 17.09 7.40 -15.26
CA SER A 136 16.31 7.91 -14.14
C SER A 136 15.57 6.82 -13.36
N ALA A 137 15.18 5.76 -14.07
CA ALA A 137 14.58 4.53 -13.55
C ALA A 137 15.48 3.70 -12.62
N LEU A 138 16.81 3.87 -12.63
CA LEU A 138 17.73 3.13 -11.76
C LEU A 138 17.88 3.78 -10.38
N PHE A 139 17.66 5.08 -10.25
CA PHE A 139 17.86 5.79 -8.98
C PHE A 139 16.98 5.27 -7.83
N PRO A 140 15.69 4.93 -8.03
CA PRO A 140 14.90 4.26 -7.00
C PRO A 140 15.52 2.94 -6.53
N THR A 141 16.06 2.15 -7.46
CA THR A 141 16.71 0.87 -7.16
C THR A 141 18.01 1.07 -6.38
N VAL A 142 18.80 2.08 -6.74
CA VAL A 142 20.04 2.45 -6.02
C VAL A 142 19.72 2.88 -4.59
N LEU A 143 18.71 3.75 -4.40
CA LEU A 143 18.24 4.18 -3.08
C LEU A 143 17.73 3.03 -2.20
N GLN A 144 17.16 1.98 -2.81
CA GLN A 144 16.71 0.77 -2.12
C GLN A 144 17.81 -0.26 -1.86
N SER A 145 19.03 -0.04 -2.38
CA SER A 145 20.13 -0.99 -2.27
C SER A 145 20.60 -1.16 -0.81
N ASN A 146 21.15 -2.34 -0.52
CA ASN A 146 21.73 -2.62 0.79
C ASN A 146 22.92 -1.71 1.11
N LEU A 147 23.66 -1.27 0.08
CA LEU A 147 24.79 -0.35 0.26
C LEU A 147 24.36 0.96 0.93
N ILE A 148 23.32 1.61 0.40
CA ILE A 148 22.81 2.86 0.96
C ILE A 148 22.16 2.63 2.33
N ARG A 149 21.41 1.54 2.49
CA ARG A 149 20.77 1.18 3.77
C ARG A 149 21.80 0.96 4.87
N ASP A 150 22.88 0.24 4.59
CA ASP A 150 23.91 -0.04 5.58
C ASP A 150 24.67 1.23 5.96
N SER A 151 24.94 2.13 5.00
CA SER A 151 25.50 3.46 5.28
C SER A 151 24.61 4.30 6.21
N LEU A 152 23.29 4.26 6.02
CA LEU A 152 22.33 4.94 6.89
C LEU A 152 22.32 4.35 8.31
N LEU A 153 22.33 3.01 8.41
CA LEU A 153 22.31 2.32 9.70
C LEU A 153 23.58 2.57 10.53
N ALA A 154 24.73 2.73 9.87
CA ALA A 154 26.01 3.00 10.54
C ALA A 154 26.18 4.45 11.01
N LYS A 155 25.40 5.40 10.47
CA LYS A 155 25.54 6.82 10.79
C LYS A 155 24.85 7.17 12.11
N ARG A 156 25.49 8.05 12.88
CA ARG A 156 24.88 8.72 14.04
C ARG A 156 24.29 10.06 13.61
N TYR A 157 23.07 10.35 14.05
CA TYR A 157 22.34 11.56 13.69
C TYR A 157 22.24 12.48 14.91
N GLN A 158 22.73 13.70 14.75
CA GLN A 158 22.62 14.76 15.75
C GLN A 158 21.51 15.71 15.31
N PHE A 159 20.52 15.89 16.17
CA PHE A 159 19.40 16.79 15.92
C PHE A 159 18.88 17.35 17.24
N THR A 160 18.03 18.35 17.17
CA THR A 160 17.37 18.93 18.33
C THR A 160 15.92 18.49 18.40
N PHE A 161 15.41 18.19 19.59
CA PHE A 161 13.98 17.97 19.78
C PHE A 161 13.54 18.76 20.99
N GLU A 162 12.56 19.65 20.81
CA GLU A 162 12.05 20.52 21.87
C GLU A 162 13.14 21.36 22.58
N SER A 163 14.22 21.72 21.85
CA SER A 163 15.41 22.45 22.33
C SER A 163 16.43 21.62 23.13
N GLU A 164 16.27 20.30 23.18
CA GLU A 164 17.29 19.38 23.72
C GLU A 164 18.08 18.74 22.57
N PRO A 165 19.42 18.77 22.62
CA PRO A 165 20.25 18.07 21.63
C PRO A 165 20.14 16.57 21.86
N MET A 166 19.86 15.83 20.79
CA MET A 166 19.76 14.38 20.78
C MET A 166 20.75 13.80 19.77
N ASP A 167 21.45 12.75 20.17
CA ASP A 167 22.31 11.95 19.31
C ASP A 167 21.74 10.54 19.28
N LEU A 168 21.23 10.13 18.12
CA LEU A 168 20.52 8.87 17.95
C LEU A 168 20.96 8.16 16.68
N SER A 169 21.10 6.84 16.77
CA SER A 169 21.31 5.97 15.61
C SER A 169 20.02 5.22 15.25
N LEU A 170 19.91 4.75 14.01
CA LEU A 170 18.77 3.94 13.56
C LEU A 170 18.57 2.67 14.40
N PRO A 171 19.62 1.88 14.74
CA PRO A 171 19.46 0.71 15.61
C PRO A 171 18.94 1.06 17.01
N GLU A 172 19.39 2.18 17.57
CA GLU A 172 18.97 2.66 18.89
C GLU A 172 17.53 3.18 18.88
N TYR A 173 17.13 3.91 17.83
CA TYR A 173 15.74 4.34 17.62
C TYR A 173 14.78 3.15 17.52
N LEU A 174 15.21 2.09 16.82
CA LEU A 174 14.39 0.90 16.57
C LEU A 174 14.40 -0.09 17.75
N GLY A 175 15.44 -0.06 18.60
CA GLY A 175 15.57 -0.90 19.78
C GLY A 175 15.98 -2.35 19.49
N TYR A 176 16.62 -2.62 18.36
CA TYR A 176 17.17 -3.93 18.00
C TYR A 176 18.35 -3.79 17.05
N ASP A 177 19.25 -4.79 17.07
CA ASP A 177 20.54 -4.76 16.36
C ASP A 177 20.63 -5.78 15.20
N ASP A 178 19.53 -6.49 14.91
CA ASP A 178 19.49 -7.47 13.82
C ASP A 178 19.47 -6.75 12.44
N PRO A 179 20.50 -6.90 11.60
CA PRO A 179 20.63 -6.14 10.34
C PRO A 179 19.49 -6.42 9.36
N ASP A 180 18.99 -7.64 9.28
CA ASP A 180 17.92 -7.99 8.35
C ASP A 180 16.58 -7.39 8.80
N ARG A 181 16.32 -7.38 10.10
CA ARG A 181 15.15 -6.73 10.67
C ARG A 181 15.23 -5.22 10.50
N LEU A 182 16.39 -4.60 10.75
CA LEU A 182 16.63 -3.18 10.55
C LEU A 182 16.35 -2.76 9.11
N ARG A 183 16.88 -3.49 8.12
CA ARG A 183 16.64 -3.22 6.69
C ARG A 183 15.17 -3.32 6.30
N ARG A 184 14.46 -4.34 6.79
CA ARG A 184 13.02 -4.51 6.53
C ARG A 184 12.20 -3.37 7.14
N THR A 185 12.50 -2.98 8.36
CA THR A 185 11.79 -1.88 9.03
C THR A 185 12.09 -0.54 8.35
N LEU A 186 13.34 -0.27 8.02
CA LEU A 186 13.74 0.92 7.28
C LEU A 186 13.00 0.98 5.94
N SER A 187 12.96 -0.14 5.21
CA SER A 187 12.18 -0.24 3.96
C SER A 187 10.69 0.03 4.14
N GLY A 188 10.11 -0.30 5.30
CA GLY A 188 8.71 0.00 5.62
C GLY A 188 8.47 1.46 6.01
N MET A 189 9.47 2.13 6.58
CA MET A 189 9.44 3.55 6.96
C MET A 189 9.79 4.49 5.81
N THR A 190 10.44 3.98 4.76
CA THR A 190 10.84 4.73 3.57
C THR A 190 9.90 4.47 2.40
N SER A 191 9.33 5.53 1.84
CA SER A 191 8.59 5.50 0.58
C SER A 191 9.45 6.15 -0.50
N ILE A 192 9.89 5.35 -1.47
CA ILE A 192 10.64 5.82 -2.65
C ILE A 192 9.78 5.52 -3.87
N SER A 193 9.39 6.56 -4.60
CA SER A 193 8.55 6.44 -5.80
C SER A 193 9.11 7.30 -6.92
N SER A 194 9.09 6.76 -8.15
CA SER A 194 9.43 7.51 -9.36
C SER A 194 8.17 7.77 -10.17
N ALA A 195 7.89 9.04 -10.45
CA ALA A 195 6.81 9.39 -11.36
C ALA A 195 7.31 9.25 -12.82
N ALA A 196 6.91 8.18 -13.51
CA ALA A 196 7.37 7.87 -14.87
C ALA A 196 7.05 8.98 -15.91
N LEU A 197 6.02 9.81 -15.65
CA LEU A 197 5.66 10.93 -16.53
C LEU A 197 6.49 12.20 -16.29
N THR A 198 6.87 12.50 -15.04
CA THR A 198 7.63 13.72 -14.70
C THR A 198 9.13 13.46 -14.52
N GLY A 199 9.55 12.20 -14.39
CA GLY A 199 10.93 11.82 -14.11
C GLY A 199 11.39 12.13 -12.68
N GLU A 200 10.50 12.65 -11.83
CA GLU A 200 10.80 13.02 -10.44
C GLU A 200 10.86 11.79 -9.54
N ILE A 201 11.89 11.76 -8.68
CA ILE A 201 12.06 10.76 -7.64
C ILE A 201 11.67 11.40 -6.32
N ASN A 202 10.63 10.86 -5.70
CA ASN A 202 10.14 11.27 -4.41
C ASN A 202 10.69 10.32 -3.35
N VAL A 203 11.43 10.86 -2.39
CA VAL A 203 11.94 10.13 -1.23
C VAL A 203 11.24 10.67 0.00
N ALA A 204 10.56 9.79 0.73
CA ALA A 204 9.86 10.14 1.96
C ALA A 204 10.23 9.17 3.08
N VAL A 205 10.48 9.69 4.27
CA VAL A 205 10.81 8.90 5.46
C VAL A 205 9.92 9.31 6.63
N GLU A 206 9.39 8.32 7.33
CA GLU A 206 8.47 8.50 8.45
C GLU A 206 9.10 8.08 9.78
N THR A 207 9.24 9.03 10.72
CA THR A 207 9.74 8.76 12.07
C THR A 207 8.96 9.54 13.13
N GLN A 208 9.20 9.23 14.41
CA GLN A 208 8.60 9.95 15.53
C GLN A 208 9.12 11.39 15.69
N TYR A 209 10.31 11.69 15.18
CA TYR A 209 10.95 12.99 15.37
C TYR A 209 11.05 13.75 14.03
N PRO A 210 10.52 14.99 13.93
CA PRO A 210 10.55 15.78 12.69
C PRO A 210 11.96 15.94 12.10
N GLU A 211 12.93 16.31 12.94
CA GLU A 211 14.31 16.56 12.52
C GLU A 211 15.03 15.27 12.16
N PHE A 212 14.73 14.15 12.83
CA PHE A 212 15.28 12.84 12.47
C PHE A 212 14.79 12.38 11.09
N SER A 213 13.49 12.53 10.80
CA SER A 213 12.96 12.26 9.46
C SER A 213 13.66 13.11 8.39
N GLN A 214 13.94 14.38 8.68
CA GLN A 214 14.68 15.26 7.78
C GLN A 214 16.12 14.80 7.57
N ALA A 215 16.83 14.49 8.65
CA ALA A 215 18.22 14.05 8.62
C ALA A 215 18.38 12.74 7.84
N LEU A 216 17.44 11.79 7.99
CA LEU A 216 17.42 10.56 7.22
C LEU A 216 17.24 10.80 5.71
N VAL A 217 16.27 11.65 5.33
CA VAL A 217 16.06 12.00 3.91
C VAL A 217 17.29 12.71 3.35
N SER A 218 17.89 13.65 4.10
CA SER A 218 19.12 14.32 3.68
C SER A 218 20.24 13.32 3.43
N GLU A 219 20.41 12.35 4.34
CA GLU A 219 21.43 11.33 4.20
C GLU A 219 21.18 10.42 2.99
N TYR A 220 19.92 10.08 2.68
CA TYR A 220 19.59 9.36 1.45
C TYR A 220 20.07 10.11 0.20
N LEU A 221 19.91 11.44 0.17
CA LEU A 221 20.37 12.28 -0.94
C LEU A 221 21.89 12.32 -1.02
N ASP A 222 22.57 12.51 0.11
CA ASP A 222 24.02 12.58 0.18
C ASP A 222 24.67 11.25 -0.24
N GLN A 223 24.11 10.11 0.19
CA GLN A 223 24.56 8.78 -0.24
C GLN A 223 24.32 8.55 -1.73
N LEU A 224 23.20 9.01 -2.27
CA LEU A 224 22.91 8.93 -3.70
C LEU A 224 23.89 9.79 -4.52
N GLU A 225 24.18 11.01 -4.07
CA GLU A 225 25.14 11.91 -4.72
C GLU A 225 26.55 11.31 -4.69
N ASN A 226 27.00 10.82 -3.54
CA ASN A 226 28.30 10.17 -3.38
C ASN A 226 28.45 8.93 -4.26
N TYR A 227 27.41 8.09 -4.33
CA TYR A 227 27.39 6.92 -5.21
C TYR A 227 27.57 7.35 -6.68
N ASN A 228 26.82 8.37 -7.12
CA ASN A 228 26.89 8.86 -8.49
C ASN A 228 28.26 9.46 -8.82
N LEU A 229 28.79 10.32 -7.95
CA LEU A 229 30.11 10.95 -8.15
C LEU A 229 31.22 9.90 -8.20
N ASN A 230 31.19 8.90 -7.31
CA ASN A 230 32.24 7.90 -7.25
C ASN A 230 32.17 6.91 -8.43
N ASN A 231 30.97 6.43 -8.77
CA ASN A 231 30.80 5.50 -9.88
C ASN A 231 31.23 6.15 -11.21
N ARG A 232 30.80 7.40 -11.46
CA ARG A 232 31.23 8.14 -12.66
C ARG A 232 32.72 8.46 -12.69
N ARG A 233 33.30 8.88 -11.56
CA ARG A 233 34.75 9.11 -11.50
C ARG A 233 35.52 7.83 -11.80
N SER A 234 35.03 6.68 -11.35
CA SER A 234 35.61 5.38 -11.66
C SER A 234 35.54 5.08 -13.16
N GLU A 235 34.33 5.13 -13.74
CA GLU A 235 34.10 4.84 -15.16
C GLU A 235 34.88 5.78 -16.09
N ALA A 236 34.87 7.09 -15.82
CA ALA A 236 35.58 8.08 -16.62
C ALA A 236 37.11 7.89 -16.56
N ARG A 237 37.65 7.58 -15.37
CA ARG A 237 39.09 7.27 -15.20
C ARG A 237 39.47 5.97 -15.90
N GLU A 238 38.62 4.96 -15.86
CA GLU A 238 38.84 3.70 -16.55
C GLU A 238 38.86 3.90 -18.07
N ARG A 239 37.90 4.68 -18.61
CA ARG A 239 37.87 5.03 -20.03
C ARG A 239 39.13 5.77 -20.48
N VAL A 240 39.59 6.76 -19.70
CA VAL A 240 40.84 7.48 -19.98
C VAL A 240 42.04 6.54 -19.95
N ARG A 241 42.11 5.64 -18.96
CA ARG A 241 43.20 4.64 -18.86
C ARG A 241 43.21 3.70 -20.07
N TYR A 242 42.04 3.21 -20.47
CA TYR A 242 41.90 2.34 -21.64
C TYR A 242 42.34 3.06 -22.93
N LEU A 243 41.83 4.27 -23.18
CA LEU A 243 42.17 5.07 -24.36
C LEU A 243 43.65 5.47 -24.36
N ALA A 244 44.24 5.79 -23.21
CA ALA A 244 45.67 6.10 -23.11
C ALA A 244 46.53 4.93 -23.58
N ARG A 245 46.20 3.71 -23.14
CA ARG A 245 46.91 2.48 -23.53
C ARG A 245 46.77 2.21 -25.03
N GLU A 246 45.55 2.27 -25.54
CA GLU A 246 45.28 1.98 -26.96
C GLU A 246 45.91 3.02 -27.88
N THR A 247 45.83 4.31 -27.53
CA THR A 247 46.47 5.39 -28.32
C THR A 247 47.99 5.21 -28.39
N GLU A 248 48.64 4.82 -27.29
CA GLU A 248 50.07 4.55 -27.27
C GLU A 248 50.43 3.32 -28.14
N GLU A 249 49.65 2.25 -28.07
CA GLU A 249 49.85 1.08 -28.93
C GLU A 249 49.67 1.42 -30.42
N ARG A 250 48.67 2.22 -30.77
CA ARG A 250 48.44 2.68 -32.15
C ARG A 250 49.55 3.60 -32.63
N LYS A 251 50.08 4.45 -31.76
CA LYS A 251 51.23 5.31 -32.06
C LYS A 251 52.47 4.48 -32.38
N GLN A 252 52.80 3.48 -31.58
CA GLN A 252 53.94 2.60 -31.84
C GLN A 252 53.80 1.85 -33.17
N ASN A 253 52.60 1.35 -33.47
CA ASN A 253 52.31 0.70 -34.75
C ASN A 253 52.42 1.67 -35.95
N LEU A 254 52.02 2.93 -35.78
CA LEU A 254 52.17 3.97 -36.81
C LEU A 254 53.66 4.25 -37.06
N THR A 255 54.43 4.49 -35.99
CA THR A 255 55.88 4.73 -36.09
C THR A 255 56.60 3.58 -36.78
N ALA A 256 56.27 2.32 -36.48
CA ALA A 256 56.88 1.17 -37.16
C ALA A 256 56.64 1.13 -38.68
N VAL A 257 55.46 1.57 -39.14
CA VAL A 257 55.12 1.64 -40.58
C VAL A 257 55.76 2.88 -41.22
N GLU A 258 55.84 4.00 -40.51
CA GLU A 258 56.57 5.20 -40.93
C GLU A 258 58.07 4.91 -41.11
N ASP A 259 58.68 4.20 -40.16
CA ASP A 259 60.08 3.76 -40.23
C ASP A 259 60.30 2.83 -41.44
N SER A 260 59.38 1.89 -41.68
CA SER A 260 59.44 1.01 -42.87
C SER A 260 59.37 1.80 -44.18
N LEU A 261 58.55 2.86 -44.23
CA LEU A 261 58.46 3.76 -45.39
C LEU A 261 59.75 4.57 -45.54
N TYR A 262 60.31 5.06 -44.43
CA TYR A 262 61.58 5.78 -44.41
C TYR A 262 62.73 4.91 -44.94
N ASP A 263 62.88 3.68 -44.41
CA ASP A 263 63.90 2.73 -44.82
C ASP A 263 63.81 2.38 -46.31
N PHE A 264 62.59 2.20 -46.81
CA PHE A 264 62.35 1.96 -48.24
C PHE A 264 62.79 3.16 -49.10
N GLN A 265 62.49 4.39 -48.66
CA GLN A 265 62.90 5.62 -49.36
C GLN A 265 64.41 5.85 -49.30
N SER A 266 65.07 5.53 -48.18
CA SER A 266 66.52 5.68 -48.03
C SER A 266 67.29 4.70 -48.91
N CYS A 267 66.82 3.45 -49.00
CA CYS A 267 67.41 2.44 -49.89
C CYS A 267 67.17 2.78 -51.37
N ASN A 268 66.01 3.34 -51.70
CA ASN A 268 65.62 3.67 -53.08
C ASN A 268 65.70 5.17 -53.34
N ARG A 269 66.86 5.80 -53.20
CA ARG A 269 67.03 7.27 -53.24
C ARG A 269 66.43 7.99 -54.47
N ASN A 270 66.26 7.30 -55.61
CA ASN A 270 65.61 7.82 -56.82
C ASN A 270 64.09 7.49 -56.91
N TRP A 271 63.46 7.09 -55.80
CA TRP A 271 62.05 6.69 -55.74
C TRP A 271 61.09 7.74 -56.28
N ALA A 272 61.45 9.03 -56.21
CA ALA A 272 60.61 10.14 -56.66
C ALA A 272 60.55 10.28 -58.20
N SER A 273 61.58 9.81 -58.92
CA SER A 273 61.70 9.94 -60.38
C SER A 273 61.80 8.58 -61.09
N THR A 274 61.52 7.48 -60.38
CA THR A 274 61.62 6.12 -60.94
C THR A 274 60.36 5.75 -61.72
N THR A 275 60.54 5.13 -62.89
CA THR A 275 59.44 4.59 -63.72
C THR A 275 59.19 3.10 -63.45
N ASN A 276 59.95 2.47 -62.55
CA ASN A 276 59.84 1.04 -62.28
C ASN A 276 58.48 0.71 -61.62
N PRO A 277 57.60 -0.08 -62.28
CA PRO A 277 56.27 -0.40 -61.74
C PRO A 277 56.32 -1.17 -60.41
N GLY A 278 57.38 -1.90 -60.12
CA GLY A 278 57.56 -2.63 -58.85
C GLY A 278 57.71 -1.69 -57.66
N ILE A 279 58.64 -0.75 -57.75
CA ILE A 279 58.94 0.24 -56.69
C ILE A 279 57.73 1.14 -56.43
N LEU A 280 57.06 1.60 -57.51
CA LEU A 280 55.88 2.46 -57.40
C LEU A 280 54.71 1.75 -56.68
N ARG A 281 54.49 0.47 -56.97
CA ARG A 281 53.45 -0.33 -56.31
C ARG A 281 53.71 -0.47 -54.82
N GLU A 282 54.95 -0.76 -54.45
CA GLU A 282 55.35 -0.98 -53.05
C GLU A 282 55.31 0.32 -52.24
N LEU A 283 55.79 1.42 -52.81
CA LEU A 283 55.62 2.77 -52.25
C LEU A 283 54.15 3.10 -52.03
N GLY A 284 53.29 2.82 -53.02
CA GLY A 284 51.85 3.02 -52.91
C GLY A 284 51.19 2.14 -51.85
N ARG A 285 51.73 0.96 -51.55
CA ARG A 285 51.29 0.11 -50.43
C ARG A 285 51.67 0.73 -49.09
N LEU A 286 52.96 1.02 -48.89
CA LEU A 286 53.48 1.62 -47.65
C LEU A 286 52.80 2.97 -47.33
N LYS A 287 52.60 3.83 -48.33
CA LYS A 287 51.88 5.10 -48.15
C LYS A 287 50.42 4.92 -47.71
N ARG A 288 49.71 3.94 -48.29
CA ARG A 288 48.33 3.63 -47.86
C ARG A 288 48.30 3.04 -46.45
N ASP A 289 49.30 2.23 -46.10
CA ASP A 289 49.41 1.66 -44.76
C ASP A 289 49.65 2.76 -43.70
N VAL A 290 50.56 3.72 -43.98
CA VAL A 290 50.76 4.91 -43.13
C VAL A 290 49.48 5.71 -43.02
N GLU A 291 48.84 6.06 -44.14
CA GLU A 291 47.60 6.85 -44.16
C GLU A 291 46.49 6.19 -43.32
N ALA A 292 46.29 4.88 -43.48
CA ALA A 292 45.30 4.14 -42.72
C ALA A 292 45.59 4.16 -41.21
N LYS A 293 46.86 3.98 -40.81
CA LYS A 293 47.26 4.02 -39.40
C LYS A 293 47.13 5.44 -38.81
N THR A 294 47.51 6.47 -39.56
CA THR A 294 47.37 7.88 -39.17
C THR A 294 45.93 8.24 -38.88
N GLN A 295 44.99 7.84 -39.74
CA GLN A 295 43.55 8.10 -39.53
C GLN A 295 43.04 7.44 -38.25
N THR A 296 43.41 6.18 -37.98
CA THR A 296 43.02 5.49 -36.75
C THR A 296 43.63 6.15 -35.51
N TYR A 297 44.92 6.51 -35.54
CA TYR A 297 45.58 7.18 -34.42
C TYR A 297 44.96 8.54 -34.13
N ALA A 298 44.69 9.35 -35.17
CA ALA A 298 44.07 10.66 -35.01
C ALA A 298 42.67 10.57 -34.37
N PHE A 299 41.87 9.57 -34.77
CA PHE A 299 40.56 9.31 -34.17
C PHE A 299 40.66 8.94 -32.68
N LEU A 300 41.56 8.01 -32.33
CA LEU A 300 41.76 7.62 -30.93
C LEU A 300 42.33 8.75 -30.07
N LEU A 301 43.24 9.55 -30.61
CA LEU A 301 43.80 10.71 -29.93
C LEU A 301 42.70 11.74 -29.63
N GLN A 302 41.82 12.00 -30.59
CA GLN A 302 40.67 12.88 -30.40
C GLN A 302 39.74 12.36 -29.29
N GLU A 303 39.38 11.07 -29.31
CA GLU A 303 38.58 10.45 -28.25
C GLU A 303 39.27 10.55 -26.88
N TYR A 304 40.59 10.34 -26.82
CA TYR A 304 41.37 10.43 -25.59
C TYR A 304 41.37 11.85 -25.01
N GLU A 305 41.59 12.89 -25.83
CA GLU A 305 41.58 14.27 -25.36
C GLU A 305 40.18 14.69 -24.89
N VAL A 306 39.12 14.25 -25.56
CA VAL A 306 37.74 14.47 -25.08
C VAL A 306 37.49 13.77 -23.75
N ALA A 307 37.86 12.49 -23.62
CA ALA A 307 37.69 11.75 -22.38
C ALA A 307 38.48 12.35 -21.21
N LYS A 308 39.69 12.87 -21.47
CA LYS A 308 40.52 13.58 -20.49
C LYS A 308 39.85 14.87 -20.01
N LEU A 309 39.21 15.61 -20.90
CA LEU A 309 38.41 16.79 -20.54
C LEU A 309 37.17 16.41 -19.72
N ASP A 310 36.57 15.24 -19.97
CA ASP A 310 35.38 14.80 -19.24
C ASP A 310 35.69 14.37 -17.80
N VAL A 311 36.86 13.76 -17.54
CA VAL A 311 37.33 13.52 -16.16
C VAL A 311 37.51 14.82 -15.35
N GLN A 312 37.81 15.94 -16.02
CA GLN A 312 37.98 17.24 -15.38
C GLN A 312 36.66 17.98 -15.13
N LYS A 313 35.55 17.56 -15.74
CA LYS A 313 34.24 18.19 -15.57
C LYS A 313 33.47 17.53 -14.43
N ASP A 314 33.47 18.15 -13.25
CA ASP A 314 32.53 17.80 -12.18
C ASP A 314 31.14 18.39 -12.51
N VAL A 315 30.32 17.65 -13.28
CA VAL A 315 28.90 18.01 -13.48
C VAL A 315 28.03 17.07 -12.64
N PRO A 316 27.24 17.58 -11.69
CA PRO A 316 26.28 16.76 -10.96
C PRO A 316 25.19 16.25 -11.92
N ILE A 317 24.98 14.92 -11.93
CA ILE A 317 23.91 14.25 -12.69
C ILE A 317 22.56 14.43 -12.01
N VAL A 318 22.58 14.56 -10.69
CA VAL A 318 21.39 14.67 -9.87
C VAL A 318 21.19 16.14 -9.53
N ARG A 319 20.12 16.74 -10.03
CA ARG A 319 19.69 18.06 -9.58
C ARG A 319 18.67 17.85 -8.48
N ILE A 320 19.07 18.17 -7.26
CA ILE A 320 18.15 18.24 -6.13
C ILE A 320 17.16 19.36 -6.45
N LEU A 321 15.88 19.02 -6.58
CA LEU A 321 14.82 19.99 -6.82
C LEU A 321 14.43 20.62 -5.49
N ASP A 322 14.13 19.76 -4.51
CA ASP A 322 13.81 20.14 -3.14
C ASP A 322 14.63 19.31 -2.15
N HIS A 323 15.30 20.01 -1.24
CA HIS A 323 16.01 19.40 -0.11
C HIS A 323 15.01 18.80 0.90
N ALA A 324 15.53 17.99 1.82
CA ALA A 324 14.72 17.41 2.90
C ALA A 324 13.98 18.51 3.70
N SER A 325 12.66 18.50 3.63
CA SER A 325 11.81 19.47 4.31
C SER A 325 11.57 19.08 5.78
N LEU A 326 11.57 20.07 6.68
CA LEU A 326 11.23 19.84 8.10
C LEU A 326 9.71 19.72 8.25
N PRO A 327 9.17 18.56 8.67
CA PRO A 327 7.72 18.38 8.74
C PRO A 327 7.09 19.14 9.90
N THR A 328 6.27 20.14 9.58
CA THR A 328 5.54 20.95 10.58
C THR A 328 4.22 20.30 11.02
N ARG A 329 3.68 19.34 10.25
CA ARG A 329 2.42 18.66 10.55
C ARG A 329 2.64 17.15 10.71
N LYS A 330 1.89 16.56 11.63
CA LYS A 330 1.85 15.12 11.88
C LYS A 330 1.25 14.42 10.66
N SER A 331 1.92 13.40 10.14
CA SER A 331 1.47 12.64 8.96
C SER A 331 0.53 11.50 9.33
N GLY A 332 0.68 10.91 10.52
CA GLY A 332 -0.17 9.81 10.94
C GLY A 332 -0.23 9.55 12.45
N PRO A 333 -1.21 8.73 12.88
CA PRO A 333 -2.41 8.36 12.14
C PRO A 333 -3.52 9.43 12.32
N PRO A 334 -4.43 9.62 11.35
CA PRO A 334 -5.45 10.67 11.41
C PRO A 334 -6.51 10.36 12.48
N ARG A 335 -6.28 10.87 13.69
CA ARG A 335 -7.08 10.61 14.92
C ARG A 335 -8.59 10.73 14.70
N SER A 336 -9.04 11.75 13.98
CA SER A 336 -10.47 11.96 13.72
C SER A 336 -11.07 10.92 12.76
N ILE A 337 -10.36 10.61 11.68
CA ILE A 337 -10.84 9.65 10.66
C ILE A 337 -10.89 8.24 11.22
N THR A 338 -9.88 7.82 12.00
CA THR A 338 -9.83 6.48 12.60
C THR A 338 -10.97 6.26 13.60
N VAL A 339 -11.27 7.24 14.44
CA VAL A 339 -12.37 7.15 15.41
C VAL A 339 -13.71 7.12 14.68
N LEU A 340 -13.90 7.96 13.65
CA LEU A 340 -15.13 7.99 12.86
C LEU A 340 -15.37 6.66 12.13
N LEU A 341 -14.35 6.11 11.47
CA LEU A 341 -14.44 4.84 10.76
C LEU A 341 -14.77 3.69 11.72
N THR A 342 -14.09 3.65 12.87
CA THR A 342 -14.30 2.61 13.88
C THR A 342 -15.70 2.70 14.50
N GLY A 343 -16.16 3.92 14.79
CA GLY A 343 -17.52 4.19 15.26
C GLY A 343 -18.58 3.76 14.25
N PHE A 344 -18.38 4.08 12.97
CA PHE A 344 -19.29 3.67 11.89
C PHE A 344 -19.35 2.15 11.75
N LEU A 345 -18.20 1.48 11.75
CA LEU A 345 -18.13 0.03 11.63
C LEU A 345 -18.78 -0.68 12.84
N SER A 346 -18.57 -0.15 14.05
CA SER A 346 -19.22 -0.63 15.27
C SER A 346 -20.75 -0.45 15.22
N PHE A 347 -21.23 0.67 14.69
CA PHE A 347 -22.66 0.93 14.52
C PHE A 347 -23.31 -0.08 13.56
N VAL A 348 -22.72 -0.29 12.39
CA VAL A 348 -23.22 -1.25 11.40
C VAL A 348 -23.25 -2.67 11.96
N PHE A 349 -22.17 -3.07 12.64
CA PHE A 349 -22.09 -4.38 13.28
C PHE A 349 -23.17 -4.58 14.35
N THR A 350 -23.40 -3.57 15.18
CA THR A 350 -24.43 -3.60 16.23
C THR A 350 -25.83 -3.73 15.65
N VAL A 351 -26.12 -3.02 14.54
CA VAL A 351 -27.40 -3.12 13.82
C VAL A 351 -27.61 -4.53 13.27
N LEU A 352 -26.58 -5.13 12.67
CA LEU A 352 -26.64 -6.48 12.13
C LEU A 352 -26.93 -7.51 13.24
N VAL A 353 -26.24 -7.41 14.38
CA VAL A 353 -26.45 -8.31 15.52
C VAL A 353 -27.89 -8.19 16.05
N ILE A 354 -28.43 -6.98 16.17
CA ILE A 354 -29.82 -6.78 16.61
C ILE A 354 -30.80 -7.42 15.62
N PHE A 355 -30.56 -7.26 14.32
CA PHE A 355 -31.38 -7.87 13.29
C PHE A 355 -31.31 -9.40 13.32
N ALA A 356 -30.13 -9.98 13.51
CA ALA A 356 -29.96 -11.43 13.65
C ALA A 356 -30.71 -11.99 14.87
N ILE A 357 -30.64 -11.30 16.02
CA ILE A 357 -31.39 -11.69 17.22
C ILE A 357 -32.90 -11.61 16.96
N ASP A 358 -33.38 -10.55 16.30
CA ASP A 358 -34.80 -10.40 15.95
C ASP A 358 -35.27 -11.50 14.99
N LEU A 359 -34.45 -11.87 14.00
CA LEU A 359 -34.74 -12.94 13.07
C LEU A 359 -34.86 -14.29 13.80
N VAL A 360 -33.92 -14.62 14.68
CA VAL A 360 -33.97 -15.85 15.48
C VAL A 360 -35.20 -15.88 16.36
N GLN A 361 -35.54 -14.77 17.03
CA GLN A 361 -36.73 -14.67 17.87
C GLN A 361 -38.03 -14.86 17.06
N ARG A 362 -38.11 -14.32 15.84
CA ARG A 362 -39.28 -14.52 14.96
C ARG A 362 -39.42 -15.96 14.49
N VAL A 363 -38.32 -16.63 14.15
CA VAL A 363 -38.32 -18.04 13.74
C VAL A 363 -38.79 -18.94 14.88
N VAL A 364 -38.24 -18.74 16.09
CA VAL A 364 -38.62 -19.52 17.29
C VAL A 364 -40.05 -19.22 17.74
N ALA A 365 -40.50 -17.96 17.71
CA ALA A 365 -41.88 -17.62 18.07
C ALA A 365 -42.90 -18.10 17.02
N GLY A 366 -42.47 -18.29 15.77
CA GLY A 366 -43.29 -18.83 14.68
C GLY A 366 -43.56 -20.33 14.84
N SER A 367 -42.58 -21.12 15.33
CA SER A 367 -42.77 -22.56 15.54
C SER A 367 -43.78 -22.89 16.63
N ASP A 368 -43.83 -22.08 17.69
CA ASP A 368 -44.72 -22.33 18.84
C ASP A 368 -46.19 -22.01 18.53
N LYS A 369 -46.47 -21.00 17.71
CA LYS A 369 -47.86 -20.66 17.33
C LYS A 369 -48.47 -21.65 16.36
N LEU A 370 -47.68 -22.12 15.39
CA LEU A 370 -48.11 -23.12 14.41
C LEU A 370 -48.45 -24.47 15.04
N SER A 371 -47.73 -24.87 16.10
CA SER A 371 -47.99 -26.12 16.81
C SER A 371 -49.17 -26.03 17.78
N VAL A 372 -49.38 -24.89 18.44
CA VAL A 372 -50.52 -24.70 19.37
C VAL A 372 -51.85 -24.53 18.64
N GLU A 373 -51.89 -23.80 17.52
CA GLU A 373 -53.11 -23.70 16.71
C GLU A 373 -53.46 -25.05 16.08
N ALA A 374 -52.50 -25.74 15.46
CA ALA A 374 -52.72 -27.06 14.86
C ALA A 374 -53.21 -28.10 15.88
N LEU A 375 -52.61 -28.13 17.09
CA LEU A 375 -53.02 -29.04 18.16
C LEU A 375 -54.40 -28.66 18.72
N SER A 376 -54.73 -27.37 18.78
CA SER A 376 -56.05 -26.92 19.23
C SER A 376 -57.16 -27.26 18.25
N THR A 377 -56.90 -27.19 16.94
CA THR A 377 -57.83 -27.60 15.88
C THR A 377 -58.01 -29.12 15.86
N ASP A 378 -56.93 -29.91 15.95
CA ASP A 378 -57.03 -31.37 16.02
C ASP A 378 -57.79 -31.85 17.26
N LEU A 379 -57.58 -31.23 18.43
CA LEU A 379 -58.29 -31.59 19.65
C LEU A 379 -59.77 -31.20 19.62
N THR A 380 -60.13 -30.13 18.92
CA THR A 380 -61.54 -29.73 18.75
C THR A 380 -62.27 -30.59 17.72
N GLU A 381 -61.56 -31.12 16.72
CA GLU A 381 -62.09 -32.09 15.77
C GLU A 381 -62.23 -33.50 16.38
N ALA A 382 -61.28 -33.92 17.22
CA ALA A 382 -61.29 -35.25 17.86
C ALA A 382 -62.29 -35.40 19.03
N PHE A 383 -62.63 -34.32 19.76
CA PHE A 383 -63.52 -34.39 20.93
C PHE A 383 -64.56 -33.27 20.99
N PRO A 384 -65.68 -33.35 20.25
CA PRO A 384 -66.69 -32.27 20.20
C PRO A 384 -67.47 -32.06 21.51
N ARG A 385 -67.43 -33.00 22.47
CA ARG A 385 -68.25 -32.94 23.71
C ARG A 385 -67.55 -32.42 24.96
N THR A 386 -66.24 -32.15 24.95
CA THR A 386 -65.50 -31.70 26.15
C THR A 386 -65.15 -30.21 26.18
N SER A 387 -65.45 -29.46 25.11
CA SER A 387 -65.17 -28.01 25.02
C SER A 387 -65.91 -27.15 26.08
N ARG A 388 -66.90 -27.71 26.78
CA ARG A 388 -67.59 -27.05 27.90
C ARG A 388 -66.90 -27.22 29.26
N LEU A 389 -66.02 -28.22 29.43
CA LEU A 389 -65.37 -28.49 30.73
C LEU A 389 -64.06 -27.71 30.93
N VAL A 390 -63.31 -27.45 29.86
CA VAL A 390 -62.07 -26.65 29.95
C VAL A 390 -62.35 -25.17 30.23
N LYS A 391 -63.51 -24.65 29.78
CA LYS A 391 -63.95 -23.28 30.11
C LYS A 391 -64.49 -23.14 31.54
N GLY A 392 -64.85 -24.23 32.22
CA GLY A 392 -65.35 -24.22 33.61
C GLY A 392 -64.27 -24.39 34.67
N ALA A 393 -63.16 -25.06 34.35
CA ALA A 393 -62.10 -25.37 35.32
C ALA A 393 -61.18 -24.18 35.70
N THR A 394 -61.26 -23.05 35.00
CA THR A 394 -60.44 -21.85 35.31
C THR A 394 -61.11 -20.87 36.26
N THR A 395 -62.37 -21.12 36.65
CA THR A 395 -63.13 -20.21 37.54
C THR A 395 -63.28 -20.68 38.98
N ASP A 396 -62.92 -21.92 39.33
CA ASP A 396 -63.16 -22.47 40.68
C ASP A 396 -61.92 -22.54 41.58
N THR A 397 -60.71 -22.26 41.07
CA THR A 397 -59.47 -22.28 41.87
C THR A 397 -59.22 -20.97 42.65
N SER A 398 -60.28 -20.27 43.08
CA SER A 398 -60.18 -19.00 43.83
C SER A 398 -61.00 -18.96 45.12
N ARG A 399 -61.49 -20.11 45.61
CA ARG A 399 -62.16 -20.22 46.91
C ARG A 399 -61.74 -21.47 47.68
N GLU A 400 -60.52 -21.44 48.24
CA GLU A 400 -60.21 -22.27 49.41
C GLU A 400 -59.12 -21.58 50.24
N THR A 401 -59.54 -20.60 51.03
CA THR A 401 -58.82 -20.11 52.20
C THR A 401 -59.45 -20.75 53.43
N ILE A 402 -58.79 -21.71 54.05
CA ILE A 402 -59.07 -22.12 55.45
C ILE A 402 -57.73 -22.31 56.17
N SER A 403 -57.65 -21.61 57.31
CA SER A 403 -56.70 -21.66 58.43
C SER A 403 -56.24 -23.05 58.88
N VAL A 404 -55.02 -23.15 59.44
CA VAL A 404 -54.74 -23.83 60.72
C VAL A 404 -53.39 -23.35 61.29
N ASP A 405 -53.45 -22.97 62.58
CA ASP A 405 -52.35 -22.72 63.52
C ASP A 405 -51.31 -23.84 63.59
N SER A 406 -50.03 -23.49 63.72
CA SER A 406 -49.15 -23.71 64.89
C SER A 406 -47.68 -23.50 64.53
#